data_AF-A0A1C6MLT8-F1
#
_entry.id   AF-A0A1C6MLT8-F1
#
_cell.length_a   1.000
_cell.length_b   1.000
_cell.length_c   1.000
_cell.angle_alpha   90.00
_cell.angle_beta   90.00
_cell.angle_gamma   90.00
#
_symmetry.space_group_name_H-M   'P 1'
#
loop_
_entity.id
_entity.type
_entity.pdbx_description
1 polymer ?
#
loop_
_entity_poly.entity_id
_entity_poly.type
_entity_poly.pdbx_seq_one_letter_code
_entity_poly.pdbx_strand_id
1 'polypeptide(L)'
;MADVGNGDHRLPRLKLDELLDELQVHIDQVRGARDRLNGLLDAVMSVGRELALPQVLRDIVEAAVSLVDAEYGALGVVGSDQKLAEFLPIGIDEETWRQIGGLPTGHGILGELIRHPQPLRLSELSDHPASAGFPPNHPPMHSFLGVPIRVRDEVFGNLRSVGRLISTRRTRLLSRPWLSQQE
;
A
#
# COMPACT_ATOMS: atom_id res chain seq x y z
N MET A 1 -45.95 69.70 34.27
CA MET A 1 -44.57 69.31 34.62
C MET A 1 -44.55 67.80 34.66
N ALA A 2 -43.81 67.18 33.74
CA ALA A 2 -43.85 65.76 33.43
C ALA A 2 -42.93 64.94 34.34
N ASP A 3 -43.35 63.72 34.69
CA ASP A 3 -42.45 62.57 34.79
C ASP A 3 -43.28 61.30 34.55
N VAL A 4 -43.00 60.61 33.43
CA VAL A 4 -43.63 59.35 33.04
C VAL A 4 -42.52 58.42 32.59
N GLY A 5 -42.45 57.26 33.24
CA GLY A 5 -42.07 56.00 32.60
C GLY A 5 -40.63 55.52 32.80
N ASN A 6 -40.44 54.50 33.66
CA ASN A 6 -39.29 53.59 33.52
C ASN A 6 -39.49 52.18 34.13
N GLY A 7 -40.71 51.61 34.03
CA GLY A 7 -41.02 50.30 34.62
C GLY A 7 -41.06 49.11 33.65
N ASP A 8 -41.34 49.34 32.36
CA ASP A 8 -41.84 48.28 31.47
C ASP A 8 -40.80 47.74 30.46
N HIS A 9 -39.58 48.28 30.47
CA HIS A 9 -38.51 47.90 29.52
C HIS A 9 -37.46 46.94 30.08
N ARG A 10 -37.47 46.66 31.40
CA ARG A 10 -36.51 45.72 32.01
C ARG A 10 -36.96 44.25 31.91
N LEU A 11 -38.26 43.97 31.99
CA LEU A 11 -38.83 42.61 31.87
C LEU A 11 -38.69 41.99 30.47
N PRO A 12 -38.84 42.73 29.35
CA PRO A 12 -38.62 42.20 28.00
C PRO A 12 -37.15 41.86 27.70
N ARG A 13 -36.20 42.59 28.31
CA ARG A 13 -34.76 42.36 28.10
C ARG A 13 -34.30 41.07 28.78
N LEU A 14 -34.75 40.81 30.01
CA LEU A 14 -34.41 39.57 30.73
C LEU A 14 -34.90 38.31 29.97
N LYS A 15 -36.10 38.37 29.38
CA LYS A 15 -36.63 37.28 28.53
C LYS A 15 -35.85 37.09 27.21
N LEU A 16 -35.33 38.18 26.65
CA LEU A 16 -34.49 38.10 25.46
C LEU A 16 -33.14 37.46 25.78
N ASP A 17 -32.54 37.82 26.92
CA ASP A 17 -31.26 37.26 27.36
C ASP A 17 -31.39 35.73 27.63
N GLU A 18 -32.46 35.27 28.29
CA GLU A 18 -32.74 33.84 28.47
C GLU A 18 -32.92 33.08 27.13
N LEU A 19 -33.64 33.67 26.18
CA LEU A 19 -33.83 33.06 24.85
C LEU A 19 -32.53 33.01 24.05
N LEU A 20 -31.67 34.03 24.21
CA LEU A 20 -30.34 34.06 23.59
C LEU A 20 -29.42 33.01 24.22
N ASP A 21 -29.45 32.85 25.54
CA ASP A 21 -28.69 31.80 26.25
C ASP A 21 -29.16 30.39 25.83
N GLU A 22 -30.47 30.18 25.72
CA GLU A 22 -31.05 28.90 25.28
C GLU A 22 -30.69 28.58 23.82
N LEU A 23 -30.70 29.58 22.94
CA LEU A 23 -30.23 29.45 21.57
C LEU A 23 -28.73 29.15 21.49
N GLN A 24 -27.93 29.80 22.33
CA GLN A 24 -26.48 29.58 22.42
C GLN A 24 -26.18 28.13 22.80
N VAL A 25 -26.87 27.59 23.81
CA VAL A 25 -26.77 26.19 24.23
C VAL A 25 -27.15 25.24 23.10
N HIS A 26 -28.23 25.53 22.37
CA HIS A 26 -28.65 24.71 21.24
C HIS A 26 -27.61 24.71 20.11
N ILE A 27 -27.00 25.87 19.80
CA ILE A 27 -25.94 25.99 18.80
C ILE A 27 -24.71 25.18 19.22
N ASP A 28 -24.31 25.23 20.49
CA ASP A 28 -23.16 24.49 20.99
C ASP A 28 -23.39 22.98 21.00
N GLN A 29 -24.61 22.52 21.29
CA GLN A 29 -24.98 21.11 21.16
C GLN A 29 -24.92 20.62 19.71
N VAL A 30 -25.46 21.41 18.78
CA VAL A 30 -25.41 21.09 17.34
C VAL A 30 -23.98 21.07 16.82
N ARG A 31 -23.13 22.00 17.25
CA ARG A 31 -21.69 22.01 16.94
C ARG A 31 -20.99 20.77 17.51
N GLY A 32 -21.19 20.46 18.78
CA GLY A 32 -20.60 19.29 19.43
C GLY A 32 -21.02 17.96 18.78
N ALA A 33 -22.27 17.84 18.33
CA ALA A 33 -22.74 16.69 17.58
C ALA A 33 -22.07 16.58 16.19
N ARG A 34 -21.92 17.72 15.50
CA ARG A 34 -21.24 17.79 14.20
C ARG A 34 -19.76 17.43 14.29
N ASP A 35 -19.06 17.89 15.32
CA ASP A 35 -17.63 17.61 15.51
C ASP A 35 -17.40 16.12 15.81
N ARG A 36 -18.27 15.50 16.62
CA ARG A 36 -18.23 14.04 16.86
C ARG A 36 -18.51 13.24 15.59
N LEU A 37 -19.46 13.67 14.77
CA LEU A 37 -19.77 13.03 13.49
C LEU A 37 -18.59 13.12 12.51
N ASN A 38 -17.96 14.30 12.40
CA ASN A 38 -16.77 14.50 11.57
C ASN A 38 -15.61 13.60 12.04
N GLY A 39 -15.35 13.52 13.35
CA GLY A 39 -14.32 12.64 13.90
C GLY A 39 -14.61 11.16 13.65
N LEU A 40 -15.88 10.74 13.70
CA LEU A 40 -16.27 9.38 13.34
C LEU A 40 -16.06 9.10 11.84
N LEU A 41 -16.42 10.06 10.98
CA LEU A 41 -16.23 9.96 9.54
C LEU A 41 -14.74 9.84 9.20
N ASP A 42 -13.89 10.66 9.82
CA ASP A 42 -12.43 10.62 9.65
C ASP A 42 -11.85 9.29 10.10
N ALA A 43 -12.30 8.74 11.24
CA ALA A 43 -11.88 7.44 11.73
C ALA A 43 -12.30 6.30 10.78
N VAL A 44 -13.55 6.29 10.30
CA VAL A 44 -14.05 5.30 9.33
C VAL A 44 -13.31 5.41 8.00
N MET A 45 -13.01 6.63 7.54
CA MET A 45 -12.22 6.87 6.33
C MET A 45 -10.76 6.44 6.51
N SER A 46 -10.16 6.63 7.68
CA SER A 46 -8.80 6.16 8.00
C SER A 46 -8.73 4.65 7.96
N VAL A 47 -9.68 3.97 8.64
CA VAL A 47 -9.81 2.51 8.61
C VAL A 47 -10.06 2.02 7.17
N GLY A 48 -10.88 2.72 6.40
CA GLY A 48 -11.11 2.39 4.99
C GLY A 48 -9.85 2.51 4.12
N ARG A 49 -8.96 3.48 4.37
CA ARG A 49 -7.67 3.60 3.67
C ARG A 49 -6.70 2.49 4.07
N GLU A 50 -6.65 2.14 5.36
CA GLU A 50 -5.84 1.02 5.87
C GLU A 50 -6.32 -0.32 5.29
N LEU A 51 -7.63 -0.54 5.21
CA LEU A 51 -8.21 -1.75 4.60
C LEU A 51 -8.03 -1.78 3.07
N ALA A 52 -7.94 -0.61 2.42
CA ALA A 52 -7.70 -0.53 0.98
C ALA A 52 -6.25 -0.79 0.60
N LEU A 53 -5.26 -0.45 1.44
CA LEU A 53 -3.85 -0.54 1.06
C LEU A 53 -3.39 -1.98 0.74
N PRO A 54 -3.65 -3.01 1.57
CA PRO A 54 -3.30 -4.39 1.22
C PRO A 54 -3.94 -4.85 -0.09
N GLN A 55 -5.19 -4.46 -0.34
CA GLN A 55 -5.89 -4.78 -1.58
C GLN A 55 -5.25 -4.07 -2.78
N VAL A 56 -4.95 -2.77 -2.67
CA VAL A 56 -4.28 -2.01 -3.74
C VAL A 56 -2.91 -2.60 -4.05
N LEU A 57 -2.12 -2.96 -3.02
CA LEU A 57 -0.82 -3.60 -3.21
C LEU A 57 -0.95 -4.96 -3.90
N ARG A 58 -1.96 -5.76 -3.53
CA ARG A 58 -2.27 -7.02 -4.20
C ARG A 58 -2.60 -6.79 -5.69
N ASP A 59 -3.50 -5.85 -5.99
CA ASP A 59 -3.93 -5.52 -7.35
C ASP A 59 -2.73 -5.07 -8.21
N ILE A 60 -1.81 -4.29 -7.64
CA ILE A 60 -0.57 -3.86 -8.32
C ILE A 60 0.30 -5.08 -8.68
N VAL A 61 0.49 -6.02 -7.76
CA VAL A 61 1.29 -7.23 -8.03
C VAL A 61 0.60 -8.11 -9.07
N GLU A 62 -0.72 -8.31 -8.98
CA GLU A 62 -1.49 -9.08 -9.96
C GLU A 62 -1.38 -8.47 -11.36
N ALA A 63 -1.48 -7.13 -11.47
CA ALA A 63 -1.27 -6.42 -12.71
C ALA A 63 0.16 -6.58 -13.24
N ALA A 64 1.18 -6.48 -12.39
CA ALA A 64 2.58 -6.68 -12.77
C ALA A 64 2.83 -8.10 -13.27
N VAL A 65 2.34 -9.12 -12.54
CA VAL A 65 2.41 -10.54 -12.91
C VAL A 65 1.78 -10.76 -14.27
N SER A 66 0.59 -10.21 -14.50
CA SER A 66 -0.09 -10.30 -15.79
C SER A 66 0.67 -9.61 -16.91
N LEU A 67 1.25 -8.43 -16.64
CA LEU A 67 2.00 -7.64 -17.62
C LEU A 67 3.27 -8.33 -18.10
N VAL A 68 3.96 -9.05 -17.22
CA VAL A 68 5.21 -9.76 -17.55
C VAL A 68 5.00 -11.23 -17.89
N ASP A 69 3.74 -11.69 -18.01
CA ASP A 69 3.36 -13.08 -18.25
C ASP A 69 4.03 -14.03 -17.24
N ALA A 70 3.88 -13.69 -15.96
CA ALA A 70 4.40 -14.46 -14.84
C ALA A 70 3.36 -15.44 -14.25
N GLU A 71 3.81 -16.60 -13.78
CA GLU A 71 3.03 -17.67 -13.15
C GLU A 71 2.84 -17.37 -11.66
N TYR A 72 3.86 -16.76 -11.05
CA TYR A 72 3.87 -16.35 -9.66
C TYR A 72 4.32 -14.90 -9.53
N GLY A 73 3.98 -14.27 -8.42
CA GLY A 73 4.53 -12.97 -8.06
C GLY A 73 4.44 -12.74 -6.58
N ALA A 74 5.11 -11.70 -6.09
CA ALA A 74 4.87 -11.27 -4.73
C ALA A 74 5.33 -9.84 -4.46
N LEU A 75 4.75 -9.23 -3.44
CA LEU A 75 5.30 -8.02 -2.82
C LEU A 75 5.84 -8.37 -1.43
N GLY A 76 7.08 -7.96 -1.16
CA GLY A 76 7.63 -8.01 0.20
C GLY A 76 7.83 -6.61 0.76
N VAL A 77 7.34 -6.36 1.97
CA VAL A 77 7.60 -5.12 2.72
C VAL A 77 8.76 -5.38 3.68
N VAL A 78 9.81 -4.57 3.59
CA VAL A 78 11.01 -4.72 4.43
C VAL A 78 10.83 -3.87 5.69
N GLY A 79 10.97 -4.51 6.86
CA GLY A 79 10.94 -3.85 8.16
C GLY A 79 12.28 -3.20 8.51
N SER A 80 12.30 -2.49 9.64
CA SER A 80 13.50 -1.79 10.14
C SER A 80 14.67 -2.73 10.48
N ASP A 81 14.40 -4.01 10.70
CA ASP A 81 15.39 -5.06 11.00
C ASP A 81 15.98 -5.75 9.75
N GLN A 82 15.72 -5.19 8.56
CA GLN A 82 16.14 -5.78 7.27
C GLN A 82 15.55 -7.17 7.01
N LYS A 83 14.38 -7.46 7.59
CA LYS A 83 13.59 -8.67 7.29
C LYS A 83 12.27 -8.29 6.66
N LEU A 84 11.57 -9.28 6.11
CA LEU A 84 10.23 -9.08 5.60
C LEU A 84 9.27 -8.92 6.78
N ALA A 85 8.63 -7.76 6.88
CA ALA A 85 7.52 -7.50 7.80
C ALA A 85 6.20 -8.02 7.22
N GLU A 86 6.04 -7.92 5.90
CA GLU A 86 4.88 -8.43 5.18
C GLU A 86 5.29 -9.10 3.87
N PHE A 87 4.45 -10.05 3.44
CA PHE A 87 4.65 -10.76 2.19
C PHE A 87 3.33 -11.17 1.56
N LEU A 88 3.09 -10.69 0.33
CA LEU A 88 1.86 -10.88 -0.42
C LEU A 88 2.14 -11.74 -1.66
N PRO A 89 1.96 -13.08 -1.61
CA PRO A 89 2.14 -13.96 -2.75
C PRO A 89 0.94 -13.95 -3.71
N ILE A 90 1.23 -14.05 -5.00
CA ILE A 90 0.28 -14.20 -6.12
C ILE A 90 0.64 -15.47 -6.90
N GLY A 91 -0.37 -16.21 -7.35
CA GLY A 91 -0.21 -17.45 -8.12
C GLY A 91 -0.02 -18.70 -7.24
N ILE A 92 0.09 -18.55 -5.92
CA ILE A 92 0.10 -19.64 -4.95
C ILE A 92 -1.22 -19.59 -4.18
N ASP A 93 -1.96 -20.70 -4.15
CA ASP A 93 -3.20 -20.79 -3.40
C ASP A 93 -2.95 -20.82 -1.88
N GLU A 94 -3.98 -20.52 -1.09
CA GLU A 94 -3.87 -20.38 0.36
C GLU A 94 -3.51 -21.70 1.07
N GLU A 95 -3.89 -22.85 0.52
CA GLU A 95 -3.51 -24.15 1.08
C GLU A 95 -2.03 -24.42 0.87
N THR A 96 -1.53 -24.26 -0.35
CA THR A 96 -0.11 -24.36 -0.67
C THR A 96 0.71 -23.36 0.14
N TRP A 97 0.26 -22.11 0.26
CA TRP A 97 0.94 -21.09 1.07
C TRP A 97 1.09 -21.50 2.54
N ARG A 98 0.02 -22.03 3.15
CA ARG A 98 0.06 -22.55 4.53
C ARG A 98 1.02 -23.75 4.68
N GLN A 99 1.14 -24.59 3.66
CA GLN A 99 2.05 -25.75 3.67
C GLN A 99 3.53 -25.35 3.50
N ILE A 100 3.80 -24.25 2.79
CA ILE A 100 5.15 -23.66 2.66
C ILE A 100 5.61 -23.10 4.01
N GLY A 101 4.69 -22.51 4.78
CA GLY A 101 4.91 -22.08 6.17
C GLY A 101 5.21 -20.59 6.33
N GLY A 102 6.27 -20.27 7.07
CA GLY A 102 6.57 -18.91 7.52
C GLY A 102 7.06 -17.95 6.43
N LEU A 103 7.16 -16.66 6.78
CA LEU A 103 7.71 -15.63 5.90
C LEU A 103 9.14 -15.99 5.44
N PRO A 104 9.53 -15.61 4.21
CA PRO A 104 10.91 -15.76 3.78
C PRO A 104 11.85 -15.01 4.71
N THR A 105 12.85 -15.70 5.24
CA THR A 105 13.67 -15.21 6.37
C THR A 105 14.83 -14.30 5.97
N GLY A 106 14.82 -13.74 4.75
CA GLY A 106 15.92 -12.88 4.25
C GLY A 106 17.18 -13.65 3.82
N HIS A 107 17.04 -14.96 3.56
CA HIS A 107 18.05 -15.78 2.90
C HIS A 107 17.74 -15.91 1.40
N GLY A 108 18.67 -16.46 0.63
CA GLY A 108 18.47 -16.67 -0.80
C GLY A 108 18.55 -15.38 -1.62
N ILE A 109 18.03 -15.44 -2.85
CA ILE A 109 17.87 -14.30 -3.78
C ILE A 109 17.04 -13.17 -3.17
N LEU A 110 16.08 -13.50 -2.31
CA LEU A 110 15.25 -12.49 -1.65
C LEU A 110 16.07 -11.70 -0.63
N GLY A 111 16.92 -12.38 0.13
CA GLY A 111 17.89 -11.74 1.01
C GLY A 111 18.88 -10.87 0.26
N GLU A 112 19.32 -11.32 -0.91
CA GLU A 112 20.23 -10.56 -1.78
C GLU A 112 19.63 -9.22 -2.19
N LEU A 113 18.36 -9.20 -2.63
CA LEU A 113 17.67 -7.95 -2.97
C LEU A 113 17.43 -7.01 -1.80
N ILE A 114 17.35 -7.53 -0.57
CA ILE A 114 17.21 -6.69 0.62
C ILE A 114 18.56 -6.02 0.92
N ARG A 115 19.67 -6.78 0.90
CA ARG A 115 21.02 -6.27 1.17
C ARG A 115 21.57 -5.39 0.05
N HIS A 116 21.29 -5.76 -1.19
CA HIS A 116 21.74 -5.10 -2.41
C HIS A 116 20.51 -4.73 -3.26
N PRO A 117 19.78 -3.66 -2.90
CA PRO A 117 18.54 -3.25 -3.57
C PRO A 117 18.80 -2.67 -4.96
N GLN A 118 19.06 -3.56 -5.91
CA GLN A 118 19.18 -3.26 -7.33
C GLN A 118 18.28 -4.20 -8.13
N PRO A 119 17.74 -3.76 -9.28
CA PRO A 119 16.99 -4.65 -10.16
C PRO A 119 17.82 -5.89 -10.53
N LEU A 120 17.23 -7.08 -10.37
CA LEU A 120 17.88 -8.36 -10.64
C LEU A 120 17.00 -9.20 -11.56
N ARG A 121 17.56 -9.61 -12.70
CA ARG A 121 16.92 -10.52 -13.65
C ARG A 121 17.79 -11.75 -13.83
N LEU A 122 17.22 -12.92 -13.60
CA LEU A 122 17.88 -14.21 -13.76
C LEU A 122 17.07 -15.09 -14.71
N SER A 123 17.74 -15.73 -15.67
CA SER A 123 17.12 -16.77 -16.50
C SER A 123 16.89 -18.06 -15.73
N GLU A 124 17.78 -18.35 -14.77
CA GLU A 124 17.73 -19.50 -13.89
C GLU A 124 18.19 -19.07 -12.49
N LEU A 125 17.34 -19.28 -11.49
CA LEU A 125 17.49 -18.82 -10.12
C LEU A 125 18.57 -19.62 -9.41
N SER A 126 18.67 -20.91 -9.73
CA SER A 126 19.67 -21.82 -9.16
C SER A 126 21.12 -21.50 -9.58
N ASP A 127 21.33 -20.79 -10.68
CA ASP A 127 22.67 -20.39 -11.15
C ASP A 127 23.29 -19.25 -10.32
N HIS A 128 22.47 -18.49 -9.59
CA HIS A 128 22.96 -17.33 -8.83
C HIS A 128 23.61 -17.77 -7.50
N PRO A 129 24.80 -17.25 -7.12
CA PRO A 129 25.53 -17.69 -5.93
C PRO A 129 24.76 -17.55 -4.60
N ALA A 130 23.88 -16.54 -4.52
CA ALA A 130 23.02 -16.34 -3.36
C ALA A 130 21.79 -17.24 -3.34
N SER A 131 21.60 -18.16 -4.29
CA SER A 131 20.47 -19.09 -4.30
C SER A 131 20.57 -20.08 -3.14
N ALA A 132 19.46 -20.29 -2.44
CA ALA A 132 19.37 -21.19 -1.29
C ALA A 132 18.34 -22.32 -1.50
N GLY A 133 17.83 -22.46 -2.73
CA GLY A 133 16.71 -23.34 -3.04
C GLY A 133 15.39 -22.85 -2.47
N PHE A 134 14.43 -23.78 -2.34
CA PHE A 134 13.08 -23.51 -1.86
C PHE A 134 12.76 -24.37 -0.63
N PRO A 135 11.92 -23.87 0.30
CA PRO A 135 11.44 -24.69 1.41
C PRO A 135 10.55 -25.85 0.90
N PRO A 136 10.28 -26.86 1.75
CA PRO A 136 9.34 -27.93 1.40
C PRO A 136 7.99 -27.39 0.89
N ASN A 137 7.36 -28.11 -0.04
CA ASN A 137 6.06 -27.79 -0.65
C ASN A 137 6.02 -26.53 -1.52
N HIS A 138 7.12 -25.79 -1.64
CA HIS A 138 7.17 -24.62 -2.50
C HIS A 138 7.31 -25.03 -3.98
N PRO A 139 6.50 -24.48 -4.90
CA PRO A 139 6.61 -24.77 -6.32
C PRO A 139 8.02 -24.45 -6.86
N PRO A 140 8.57 -25.26 -7.79
CA PRO A 140 9.84 -24.94 -8.41
C PRO A 140 9.72 -23.64 -9.23
N MET A 141 10.73 -22.78 -9.14
CA MET A 141 10.84 -21.57 -9.96
C MET A 141 12.20 -21.56 -10.66
N HIS A 142 12.20 -21.14 -11.93
CA HIS A 142 13.39 -21.08 -12.77
C HIS A 142 13.84 -19.63 -12.98
N SER A 143 13.13 -18.85 -13.79
CA SER A 143 13.50 -17.45 -14.04
C SER A 143 12.99 -16.51 -12.94
N PHE A 144 13.71 -15.42 -12.71
CA PHE A 144 13.39 -14.44 -11.66
C PHE A 144 13.52 -13.00 -12.18
N LEU A 145 12.57 -12.14 -11.78
CA LEU A 145 12.67 -10.69 -11.92
C LEU A 145 12.32 -10.02 -10.59
N GLY A 146 13.30 -9.37 -9.98
CA GLY A 146 13.13 -8.60 -8.76
C GLY A 146 13.45 -7.13 -8.99
N VAL A 147 12.54 -6.25 -8.57
CA VAL A 147 12.73 -4.80 -8.69
C VAL A 147 12.48 -4.16 -7.33
N PRO A 148 13.48 -3.48 -6.73
CA PRO A 148 13.27 -2.75 -5.49
C PRO A 148 12.35 -1.54 -5.72
N ILE A 149 11.35 -1.35 -4.85
CA ILE A 149 10.51 -0.14 -4.83
C ILE A 149 10.99 0.73 -3.67
N ARG A 150 11.39 1.96 -4.00
CA ARG A 150 11.81 2.96 -3.01
C ARG A 150 10.81 4.11 -2.97
N VAL A 151 10.56 4.63 -1.78
CA VAL A 151 9.79 5.86 -1.59
C VAL A 151 10.68 6.80 -0.78
N ARG A 152 11.18 7.87 -1.43
CA ARG A 152 12.28 8.72 -0.91
C ARG A 152 13.58 7.90 -0.73
N ASP A 153 14.39 8.21 0.29
CA ASP A 153 15.65 7.51 0.60
C ASP A 153 15.45 6.20 1.41
N GLU A 154 14.22 5.82 1.71
CA GLU A 154 13.88 4.59 2.44
C GLU A 154 13.15 3.57 1.54
N VAL A 155 13.47 2.28 1.72
CA VAL A 155 12.88 1.17 0.96
C VAL A 155 11.55 0.80 1.61
N PHE A 156 10.44 1.02 0.91
CA PHE A 156 9.08 0.67 1.37
C PHE A 156 8.59 -0.69 0.84
N GLY A 157 9.34 -1.35 -0.04
CA GLY A 157 9.03 -2.72 -0.48
C GLY A 157 9.76 -3.16 -1.74
N ASN A 158 9.62 -4.44 -2.11
CA ASN A 158 10.21 -5.02 -3.32
C ASN A 158 9.09 -5.57 -4.20
N LEU A 159 8.92 -5.03 -5.43
CA LEU A 159 8.05 -5.62 -6.44
C LEU A 159 8.72 -6.89 -6.96
N ARG A 160 8.02 -8.04 -6.91
CA ARG A 160 8.55 -9.31 -7.44
C ARG A 160 7.55 -9.93 -8.39
N SER A 161 8.05 -10.34 -9.55
CA SER A 161 7.33 -11.17 -10.52
C SER A 161 8.20 -12.38 -10.83
N VAL A 162 7.60 -13.58 -10.82
CA VAL A 162 8.29 -14.85 -10.98
C VAL A 162 7.62 -15.68 -12.09
N GLY A 163 8.37 -15.84 -13.19
CA GLY A 163 8.24 -16.91 -14.21
C GLY A 163 7.18 -16.71 -15.28
N ARG A 164 7.46 -16.30 -16.52
CA ARG A 164 8.21 -17.14 -17.46
C ARG A 164 9.00 -16.29 -18.47
N LEU A 165 9.94 -16.97 -19.10
CA LEU A 165 10.62 -16.62 -20.34
C LEU A 165 9.75 -15.74 -21.27
N ILE A 166 10.33 -14.66 -21.78
CA ILE A 166 10.00 -14.17 -23.12
C ILE A 166 10.27 -15.33 -24.08
N SER A 167 9.26 -16.16 -24.32
CA SER A 167 9.14 -16.94 -25.55
C SER A 167 8.47 -16.03 -26.55
N THR A 168 9.25 -15.23 -27.27
CA THR A 168 8.78 -14.59 -28.49
C THR A 168 8.41 -15.67 -29.50
N ARG A 169 7.15 -16.14 -29.49
CA ARG A 169 6.49 -16.53 -30.74
C ARG A 169 5.74 -15.31 -31.26
N ARG A 170 6.39 -14.70 -32.26
CA ARG A 170 6.01 -13.53 -33.08
C ARG A 170 6.33 -12.15 -32.51
N THR A 171 7.56 -11.73 -32.77
CA THR A 171 7.81 -10.40 -33.36
C THR A 171 8.94 -10.50 -34.39
N ARG A 172 8.58 -10.84 -35.64
CA ARG A 172 9.20 -10.12 -36.77
C ARG A 172 8.73 -8.67 -36.62
N LEU A 173 9.62 -7.72 -36.93
CA LEU A 173 9.43 -6.27 -36.98
C LEU A 173 9.56 -5.59 -35.60
N LEU A 174 10.79 -5.21 -35.26
CA LEU A 174 11.26 -3.81 -35.32
C LEU A 174 12.56 -3.69 -34.52
N SER A 175 13.69 -3.89 -35.20
CA SER A 175 14.99 -3.35 -34.77
C SER A 175 15.88 -3.20 -36.00
N ARG A 176 15.66 -2.12 -36.76
CA ARG A 176 16.75 -1.51 -37.52
C ARG A 176 17.65 -0.75 -36.53
N PRO A 177 18.97 -0.73 -36.73
CA PRO A 177 19.90 -0.10 -35.80
C PRO A 177 19.82 1.42 -35.94
N TRP A 178 19.71 2.13 -34.82
CA TRP A 178 19.96 3.56 -34.74
C TRP A 178 21.28 3.78 -34.00
N LEU A 179 22.17 4.52 -34.68
CA LEU A 179 23.37 5.21 -34.20
C LEU A 179 24.68 4.42 -34.20
N SER A 180 25.20 4.23 -35.41
CA SER A 180 26.56 4.69 -35.74
C SER A 180 26.48 6.12 -36.28
N GLN A 181 26.82 7.10 -35.44
CA GLN A 181 27.42 8.40 -35.81
C GLN A 181 27.91 9.07 -34.53
N GLN A 182 29.16 9.59 -34.57
CA GLN A 182 30.02 10.09 -33.48
C GLN A 182 30.81 8.92 -32.83
N GLU A 183 32.12 8.70 -33.03
CA GLU A 183 33.25 9.38 -33.69
C GLU A 183 34.17 8.31 -34.30
#